data_AF-X1M391-F1
#
_entry.id   AF-X1M391-F1
#
_cell.length_a   1.000
_cell.length_b   1.000
_cell.length_c   1.000
_cell.angle_alpha   90.00
_cell.angle_beta   90.00
_cell.angle_gamma   90.00
#
_symmetry.space_group_name_H-M   'P 1'
#
loop_
_entity.id
_entity.type
_entity.pdbx_description
1 polymer ?
#
loop_
_entity_poly.entity_id
_entity_poly.type
_entity_poly.pdbx_seq_one_letter_code
_entity_poly.pdbx_strand_id
1 'polypeptide(L)'
;MRPDFVIFDELRKTPDFEAFADMRLSGIGLVGVIHSTKAIEAIQRFIGRIDLGMIPSILDTVIFIEDGEICDVLELKMTVKVPSGMQERDLARPVIEVRDFETHKLKYDIFVFGEQVSVIPVGSVSAQPSLPMKPQEKKEIERIIRRQINSKQIRITKLSKNSIRVEVPEDEIPLIIGRKGKTITELEKKIGMRIDVKALHYDDEPTDSTDKAQLQGQLPVDIRFTKTHVILSFQEDLRGINVEISTNEKALFQGSIGKKGE
;
A
#
# COMPACT_ATOMS: atom_id res chain seq x y z
N MET A 1 -29.44 -33.37 -5.67
CA MET A 1 -29.81 -32.16 -4.89
C MET A 1 -28.68 -31.17 -5.05
N ARG A 2 -28.93 -29.91 -5.44
CA ARG A 2 -27.89 -28.88 -5.52
C ARG A 2 -27.81 -28.17 -4.16
N PRO A 3 -26.72 -28.32 -3.39
CA PRO A 3 -26.58 -27.62 -2.11
C PRO A 3 -26.34 -26.12 -2.34
N ASP A 4 -26.80 -25.28 -1.40
CA ASP A 4 -26.52 -23.84 -1.42
C ASP A 4 -25.05 -23.57 -1.06
N PHE A 5 -24.51 -24.31 -0.08
CA PHE A 5 -23.13 -24.23 0.35
C PHE A 5 -22.48 -25.61 0.54
N VAL A 6 -21.19 -25.72 0.24
CA VAL A 6 -20.34 -26.88 0.54
C VAL A 6 -19.07 -26.43 1.25
N ILE A 7 -18.67 -27.16 2.28
CA ILE A 7 -17.48 -26.88 3.07
C ILE A 7 -16.42 -27.95 2.76
N PHE A 8 -15.24 -27.48 2.33
CA PHE A 8 -14.04 -28.30 2.21
C PHE A 8 -13.18 -28.10 3.46
N ASP A 9 -13.12 -29.14 4.29
CA ASP A 9 -12.37 -29.13 5.56
C ASP A 9 -10.84 -29.01 5.35
N GLU A 10 -10.34 -29.44 4.20
CA GLU A 10 -8.94 -29.20 3.81
C GLU A 10 -8.79 -29.24 2.27
N LEU A 11 -8.12 -28.23 1.70
CA LEU A 11 -7.67 -28.22 0.30
C LEU A 11 -6.14 -28.39 0.25
N ARG A 12 -5.66 -29.53 -0.28
CA ARG A 12 -4.24 -29.88 -0.22
C ARG A 12 -3.63 -30.26 -1.56
N LYS A 13 -4.34 -31.03 -2.37
CA LYS A 13 -3.86 -31.57 -3.64
C LYS A 13 -4.55 -30.87 -4.80
N THR A 14 -3.92 -30.88 -5.97
CA THR A 14 -4.46 -30.24 -7.18
C THR A 14 -5.91 -30.63 -7.49
N PRO A 15 -6.33 -31.91 -7.40
CA PRO A 15 -7.73 -32.29 -7.64
C PRO A 15 -8.73 -31.62 -6.68
N ASP A 16 -8.30 -31.29 -5.45
CA ASP A 16 -9.18 -30.62 -4.48
C ASP A 16 -9.48 -29.18 -4.95
N PHE A 17 -8.46 -28.49 -5.48
CA PHE A 17 -8.60 -27.13 -6.02
C PHE A 17 -9.42 -27.11 -7.31
N GLU A 18 -9.25 -28.10 -8.18
CA GLU A 18 -10.04 -28.25 -9.41
C GLU A 18 -11.51 -28.54 -9.08
N ALA A 19 -11.79 -29.45 -8.15
CA ALA A 19 -13.16 -29.73 -7.70
C ALA A 19 -13.81 -28.49 -7.04
N PHE A 20 -13.05 -27.75 -6.23
CA PHE A 20 -13.50 -26.49 -5.64
C PHE A 20 -13.88 -25.48 -6.75
N ALA A 21 -13.05 -25.35 -7.78
CA ALA A 21 -13.30 -24.47 -8.92
C ALA A 21 -14.58 -24.85 -9.67
N ASP A 22 -14.72 -26.12 -10.04
CA ASP A 22 -15.85 -26.64 -10.81
C ASP A 22 -17.18 -26.44 -10.07
N MET A 23 -17.19 -26.71 -8.76
CA MET A 23 -18.38 -26.50 -7.92
C MET A 23 -18.74 -25.02 -7.83
N ARG A 24 -17.74 -24.14 -7.68
CA ARG A 24 -17.98 -22.69 -7.61
C ARG A 24 -18.50 -22.13 -8.93
N LEU A 25 -17.93 -22.55 -10.06
CA LEU A 25 -18.38 -22.15 -11.40
C LEU A 25 -19.77 -22.70 -11.74
N SER A 26 -20.15 -23.83 -11.14
CA SER A 26 -21.53 -24.35 -11.18
C SER A 26 -22.51 -23.52 -10.34
N GLY A 27 -22.02 -22.49 -9.65
CA GLY A 27 -22.80 -21.56 -8.81
C GLY A 27 -23.13 -22.12 -7.43
N ILE A 28 -22.30 -23.01 -6.88
CA ILE A 28 -22.40 -23.48 -5.49
C ILE A 28 -21.58 -22.51 -4.61
N GLY A 29 -22.11 -22.12 -3.45
CA GLY A 29 -21.35 -21.37 -2.44
C GLY A 29 -20.33 -22.29 -1.78
N LEU A 30 -19.08 -21.85 -1.60
CA LEU A 30 -18.04 -22.71 -1.04
C LEU A 30 -17.30 -22.02 0.09
N VAL A 31 -16.92 -22.82 1.08
CA VAL A 31 -15.93 -22.46 2.10
C VAL A 31 -14.83 -23.50 2.05
N GLY A 32 -13.59 -23.09 1.84
CA GLY A 32 -12.43 -23.99 1.79
C GLY A 32 -11.40 -23.62 2.83
N VAL A 33 -10.88 -24.62 3.53
CA VAL A 33 -9.83 -24.43 4.54
C VAL A 33 -8.48 -24.80 3.93
N ILE A 34 -7.51 -23.90 4.07
CA ILE A 34 -6.14 -24.05 3.56
C ILE A 34 -5.16 -23.75 4.68
N HIS A 35 -4.26 -24.68 4.97
CA HIS A 35 -3.14 -24.41 5.88
C HIS A 35 -2.13 -23.46 5.24
N SER A 36 -1.87 -22.33 5.88
CA SER A 36 -0.99 -21.29 5.35
C SER A 36 -0.30 -20.52 6.48
N THR A 37 0.87 -19.94 6.21
CA THR A 37 1.53 -19.02 7.15
C THR A 37 1.16 -17.56 6.92
N LYS A 38 0.59 -17.25 5.75
CA LYS A 38 0.09 -15.91 5.39
C LYS A 38 -1.16 -16.02 4.52
N ALA A 39 -2.04 -15.03 4.59
CA ALA A 39 -3.24 -14.97 3.77
C ALA A 39 -2.97 -15.11 2.25
N ILE A 40 -1.92 -14.45 1.74
CA ILE A 40 -1.57 -14.46 0.31
C ILE A 40 -1.16 -15.85 -0.23
N GLU A 41 -0.57 -16.73 0.59
CA GLU A 41 -0.15 -18.05 0.11
C GLU A 41 -1.37 -18.93 -0.20
N ALA A 42 -2.52 -18.68 0.45
CA ALA A 42 -3.77 -19.38 0.12
C ALA A 42 -4.20 -19.09 -1.32
N ILE A 43 -4.09 -17.84 -1.76
CA ILE A 43 -4.37 -17.41 -3.15
C ILE A 43 -3.33 -18.01 -4.10
N GLN A 44 -2.05 -17.99 -3.72
CA GLN A 44 -0.96 -18.55 -4.53
C GLN A 44 -1.12 -20.05 -4.79
N ARG A 45 -1.84 -20.79 -3.93
CA ARG A 45 -2.16 -22.20 -4.20
C ARG A 45 -3.16 -22.38 -5.36
N PHE A 46 -3.95 -21.38 -5.71
CA PHE A 46 -4.79 -21.48 -6.91
C PHE A 46 -4.00 -21.17 -8.18
N ILE A 47 -2.93 -20.38 -8.08
CA ILE A 47 -2.08 -20.01 -9.20
C ILE A 47 -1.39 -21.25 -9.79
N GLY A 48 -1.51 -21.42 -11.11
CA GLY A 48 -0.93 -22.55 -11.84
C GLY A 48 -1.75 -23.85 -11.75
N ARG A 49 -2.81 -23.88 -10.94
CA ARG A 49 -3.83 -24.93 -10.94
C ARG A 49 -5.10 -24.47 -11.67
N ILE A 50 -5.38 -23.18 -11.62
CA ILE A 50 -6.49 -22.52 -12.27
C ILE A 50 -5.97 -21.34 -13.08
N ASP A 51 -6.63 -21.06 -14.19
CA ASP A 51 -6.39 -19.85 -14.97
C ASP A 51 -6.50 -18.60 -14.09
N LEU A 52 -5.45 -17.76 -14.12
CA LEU A 52 -5.36 -16.56 -13.29
C LEU A 52 -6.60 -15.68 -13.45
N GLY A 53 -7.11 -15.53 -14.68
CA GLY A 53 -8.30 -14.72 -14.98
C GLY A 53 -9.58 -15.20 -14.29
N MET A 54 -9.65 -16.48 -13.92
CA MET A 54 -10.82 -17.10 -13.29
C MET A 54 -10.78 -17.05 -11.77
N ILE A 55 -9.60 -16.79 -11.17
CA ILE A 55 -9.42 -16.83 -9.71
C ILE A 55 -10.40 -15.91 -8.98
N PRO A 56 -10.62 -14.63 -9.34
CA PRO A 56 -11.55 -13.78 -8.60
C PRO A 56 -13.01 -14.24 -8.66
N SER A 57 -13.40 -14.99 -9.70
CA SER A 57 -14.75 -15.57 -9.83
C SER A 57 -14.92 -16.81 -8.94
N ILE A 58 -13.81 -17.46 -8.57
CA ILE A 58 -13.81 -18.68 -7.77
C ILE A 58 -13.57 -18.34 -6.29
N LEU A 59 -12.62 -17.45 -6.04
CA LEU A 59 -12.17 -17.04 -4.73
C LEU A 59 -12.24 -15.51 -4.67
N ASP A 60 -13.28 -15.04 -3.98
CA ASP A 60 -13.54 -13.61 -3.78
C ASP A 60 -13.00 -13.09 -2.44
N THR A 61 -12.98 -13.95 -1.41
CA THR A 61 -12.65 -13.58 -0.03
C THR A 61 -11.70 -14.60 0.61
N VAL A 62 -10.68 -14.14 1.33
CA VAL A 62 -9.77 -14.97 2.13
C VAL A 62 -9.78 -14.48 3.57
N ILE A 63 -10.05 -15.37 4.51
CA ILE A 63 -10.00 -15.08 5.94
C ILE A 63 -8.79 -15.81 6.51
N PHE A 64 -7.86 -15.06 7.09
CA PHE A 64 -6.69 -15.60 7.75
C PHE A 64 -6.92 -15.60 9.27
N ILE A 65 -6.70 -16.78 9.86
CA ILE A 65 -6.92 -17.03 11.28
C ILE A 65 -5.59 -17.45 11.90
N GLU A 66 -5.17 -16.75 12.94
CA GLU A 66 -3.97 -17.06 13.74
C GLU A 66 -4.37 -17.06 15.22
N ASP A 67 -3.95 -18.09 15.97
CA ASP A 67 -4.27 -18.26 17.40
C ASP A 67 -5.77 -18.15 17.77
N GLY A 68 -6.65 -18.46 16.81
CA GLY A 68 -8.11 -18.40 16.98
C GLY A 68 -8.73 -17.02 16.73
N GLU A 69 -7.94 -16.03 16.33
CA GLU A 69 -8.39 -14.69 15.97
C GLU A 69 -8.32 -14.45 14.45
N ILE A 70 -9.25 -13.66 13.92
CA ILE A 70 -9.20 -13.23 12.52
C ILE A 70 -8.17 -12.09 12.42
N CYS A 71 -7.05 -12.36 11.76
CA CYS A 71 -5.94 -11.38 11.67
C CYS A 71 -5.97 -10.58 10.37
N ASP A 72 -6.44 -11.17 9.27
CA ASP A 72 -6.54 -10.51 7.97
C ASP A 72 -7.77 -11.02 7.22
N VAL A 73 -8.51 -10.12 6.58
CA VAL A 73 -9.55 -10.47 5.60
C VAL A 73 -9.17 -9.80 4.28
N LEU A 74 -8.99 -10.60 3.23
CA LEU A 74 -8.62 -10.13 1.91
C LEU A 74 -9.78 -10.29 0.93
N GLU A 75 -9.97 -9.31 0.07
CA GLU A 75 -10.84 -9.37 -1.10
C GLU A 75 -10.01 -9.41 -2.39
N LEU A 76 -10.50 -10.14 -3.39
CA LEU A 76 -9.89 -10.22 -4.72
C LEU A 76 -10.78 -9.57 -5.77
N LYS A 77 -10.20 -8.71 -6.60
CA LYS A 77 -10.90 -8.04 -7.69
C LYS A 77 -10.07 -8.03 -8.96
N MET A 78 -10.70 -8.37 -10.09
CA MET A 78 -10.08 -8.20 -11.41
C MET A 78 -10.20 -6.75 -11.86
N THR A 79 -9.09 -6.17 -12.34
CA THR A 79 -9.07 -4.85 -12.99
C THR A 79 -8.10 -4.83 -14.16
N VAL A 80 -8.21 -3.81 -15.01
CA VAL A 80 -7.23 -3.54 -16.06
C VAL A 80 -6.49 -2.26 -15.72
N LYS A 81 -5.20 -2.36 -15.40
CA LYS A 81 -4.36 -1.22 -15.02
C LYS A 81 -2.88 -1.49 -15.33
N VAL A 82 -2.04 -0.49 -15.10
CA VAL A 82 -0.58 -0.67 -15.00
C VAL A 82 -0.29 -1.27 -13.61
N PRO A 83 0.33 -2.46 -13.50
CA PRO A 83 0.61 -3.07 -12.20
C PRO A 83 1.56 -2.23 -11.33
N SER A 84 1.42 -2.33 -10.02
CA SER A 84 2.34 -1.69 -9.07
C SER A 84 3.78 -2.13 -9.32
N GLY A 85 4.72 -1.18 -9.35
CA GLY A 85 6.14 -1.45 -9.63
C GLY A 85 6.53 -1.44 -11.11
N MET A 86 5.59 -1.17 -12.03
CA MET A 86 5.85 -0.91 -13.46
C MET A 86 5.72 0.60 -13.77
N GLN A 87 6.30 1.07 -14.87
CA GLN A 87 6.22 2.48 -15.27
C GLN A 87 4.97 2.72 -16.13
N GLU A 88 4.44 3.95 -16.15
CA GLU A 88 3.26 4.33 -16.95
C GLU A 88 3.40 4.15 -18.47
N ARG A 89 4.62 3.92 -18.95
CA ARG A 89 4.89 3.59 -20.36
C ARG A 89 4.50 2.16 -20.73
N ASP A 90 4.23 1.31 -19.73
CA ASP A 90 3.78 -0.05 -19.93
C ASP A 90 2.28 -0.10 -20.22
N LEU A 91 1.87 -0.93 -21.19
CA LEU A 91 0.46 -1.11 -21.53
C LEU A 91 -0.32 -1.70 -20.34
N ALA A 92 -1.52 -1.18 -20.13
CA ALA A 92 -2.47 -1.71 -19.15
C ALA A 92 -2.79 -3.18 -19.45
N ARG A 93 -2.86 -3.99 -18.40
CA ARG A 93 -3.10 -5.43 -18.50
C ARG A 93 -4.08 -5.89 -17.42
N PRO A 94 -4.66 -7.10 -17.56
CA PRO A 94 -5.44 -7.70 -16.49
C PRO A 94 -4.57 -7.94 -15.25
N VAL A 95 -5.01 -7.43 -14.11
CA VAL A 95 -4.38 -7.58 -12.80
C VAL A 95 -5.44 -8.00 -11.80
N ILE A 96 -5.13 -8.99 -10.97
CA ILE A 96 -5.92 -9.26 -9.77
C ILE A 96 -5.38 -8.39 -8.66
N GLU A 97 -6.22 -7.50 -8.16
CA GLU A 97 -5.96 -6.73 -6.96
C GLU A 97 -6.40 -7.53 -5.75
N VAL A 98 -5.48 -7.69 -4.80
CA VAL A 98 -5.76 -8.25 -3.48
C VAL A 98 -5.78 -7.10 -2.50
N ARG A 99 -6.95 -6.78 -1.97
CA ARG A 99 -7.17 -5.67 -1.06
C ARG A 99 -7.54 -6.18 0.32
N ASP A 100 -7.29 -5.36 1.32
CA ASP A 100 -7.88 -5.55 2.63
C ASP A 100 -9.40 -5.34 2.56
N PHE A 101 -10.19 -6.27 3.06
CA PHE A 101 -11.65 -6.25 2.93
C PHE A 101 -12.28 -5.09 3.71
N GLU A 102 -11.73 -4.74 4.88
CA GLU A 102 -12.30 -3.67 5.73
C GLU A 102 -11.92 -2.28 5.20
N THR A 103 -10.66 -2.09 4.81
CA THR A 103 -10.12 -0.78 4.42
C THR A 103 -10.12 -0.54 2.91
N HIS A 104 -10.40 -1.57 2.10
CA HIS A 104 -10.26 -1.58 0.64
C HIS A 104 -8.86 -1.21 0.12
N LYS A 105 -7.85 -1.20 1.00
CA LYS A 105 -6.48 -0.82 0.67
C LYS A 105 -5.82 -1.96 -0.08
N LEU A 106 -5.24 -1.63 -1.24
CA LEU A 106 -4.50 -2.58 -2.06
C LEU A 106 -3.26 -3.10 -1.30
N LYS A 107 -3.20 -4.42 -1.09
CA LYS A 107 -2.11 -5.13 -0.42
C LYS A 107 -1.20 -5.85 -1.43
N TYR A 108 -1.76 -6.41 -2.52
CA TYR A 108 -0.98 -7.08 -3.56
C TYR A 108 -1.59 -6.89 -4.96
N ASP A 109 -0.74 -6.87 -5.98
CA ASP A 109 -1.10 -7.03 -7.38
C ASP A 109 -0.61 -8.38 -7.89
N ILE A 110 -1.47 -9.16 -8.53
CA ILE A 110 -1.13 -10.43 -9.17
C ILE A 110 -1.37 -10.32 -10.67
N PHE A 111 -0.34 -10.58 -11.48
CA PHE A 111 -0.43 -10.48 -12.93
C PHE A 111 0.59 -11.37 -13.63
N VAL A 112 0.42 -11.56 -14.93
CA VAL A 112 1.36 -12.31 -15.76
C VAL A 112 2.42 -11.36 -16.33
N PHE A 113 3.70 -11.71 -16.12
CA PHE A 113 4.84 -11.05 -16.72
C PHE A 113 5.63 -12.07 -17.55
N GLY A 114 5.62 -11.90 -18.88
CA GLY A 114 6.12 -12.93 -19.79
C GLY A 114 5.26 -14.19 -19.68
N GLU A 115 5.86 -15.30 -19.26
CA GLU A 115 5.20 -16.59 -19.04
C GLU A 115 5.01 -16.93 -17.55
N GLN A 116 5.39 -16.02 -16.64
CA GLN A 116 5.37 -16.26 -15.20
C GLN A 116 4.33 -15.39 -14.51
N VAL A 117 3.69 -15.95 -13.47
CA VAL A 117 2.79 -15.19 -12.61
C VAL A 117 3.61 -14.50 -11.52
N SER A 118 3.46 -13.17 -11.42
CA SER A 118 4.10 -12.34 -10.41
C SER A 118 3.09 -11.89 -9.37
N VAL A 119 3.50 -11.88 -8.10
CA VAL A 119 2.73 -11.35 -6.96
C VAL A 119 3.55 -10.22 -6.36
N ILE A 120 3.11 -8.98 -6.57
CA ILE A 120 3.81 -7.77 -6.12
C ILE A 120 3.06 -7.18 -4.94
N PRO A 121 3.66 -7.07 -3.74
CA PRO A 121 3.00 -6.40 -2.63
C PRO A 121 2.98 -4.88 -2.86
N VAL A 122 1.81 -4.29 -2.63
CA VAL A 122 1.58 -2.86 -2.74
C VAL A 122 1.87 -2.24 -1.38
N GLY A 123 2.87 -1.36 -1.34
CA GLY A 123 3.47 -0.83 -0.11
C GLY A 123 4.82 -1.44 0.26
N SER A 124 5.25 -2.54 -0.38
CA SER A 124 6.59 -3.13 -0.15
C SER A 124 7.66 -2.67 -1.16
N VAL A 125 7.42 -1.58 -1.88
CA VAL A 125 8.51 -0.82 -2.51
C VAL A 125 9.14 0.15 -1.48
N SER A 126 8.45 0.48 -0.38
CA SER A 126 8.98 1.36 0.69
C SER A 126 8.71 0.99 2.16
N ALA A 127 7.94 -0.06 2.49
CA ALA A 127 7.77 -0.46 3.91
C ALA A 127 8.25 -1.90 4.17
N GLN A 128 9.53 -2.04 4.53
CA GLN A 128 9.95 -3.15 5.39
C GLN A 128 9.35 -2.91 6.79
N PRO A 129 8.98 -3.96 7.56
CA PRO A 129 8.53 -3.80 8.94
C PRO A 129 9.61 -3.06 9.73
N SER A 130 9.34 -1.80 10.05
CA SER A 130 10.29 -0.95 10.76
C SER A 130 10.16 -1.16 12.27
N LEU A 131 11.27 -1.33 12.97
CA LEU A 131 11.25 -1.32 14.43
C LEU A 131 10.93 0.11 14.91
N PRO A 132 10.16 0.28 16.00
CA PRO A 132 9.95 1.59 16.59
C PRO A 132 11.30 2.19 17.01
N MET A 133 11.57 3.41 16.53
CA MET A 133 12.80 4.14 16.81
C MET A 133 12.52 5.27 17.78
N LYS A 134 13.36 5.44 18.81
CA LYS A 134 13.15 6.51 19.81
C LYS A 134 13.31 7.88 19.14
N PRO A 135 12.48 8.89 19.46
CA PRO A 135 12.58 10.22 18.86
C PRO A 135 13.96 10.89 19.00
N GLN A 136 14.66 10.60 20.11
CA GLN A 136 16.01 11.10 20.36
C GLN A 136 17.06 10.46 19.44
N GLU A 137 16.96 9.14 19.25
CA GLU A 137 17.82 8.37 18.34
C GLU A 137 17.65 8.85 16.89
N LYS A 138 16.40 9.14 16.47
CA LYS A 138 16.09 9.70 15.14
C LYS A 138 16.76 11.05 14.92
N LYS A 139 16.62 11.98 15.86
CA LYS A 139 17.22 13.32 15.76
C LYS A 139 18.74 13.29 15.69
N GLU A 140 19.37 12.37 16.42
CA GLU A 140 20.83 12.24 16.41
C GLU A 140 21.37 11.73 15.08
N ILE A 141 20.75 10.67 14.55
CA ILE A 141 21.10 10.10 13.24
C ILE A 141 20.85 11.11 12.11
N GLU A 142 19.70 11.78 12.15
CA GLU A 142 19.33 12.83 11.21
C GLU A 142 20.37 13.97 11.21
N ARG A 143 20.83 14.39 12.39
CA ARG A 143 21.87 15.43 12.52
C ARG A 143 23.21 15.00 11.92
N ILE A 144 23.57 13.72 12.03
CA ILE A 144 24.82 13.19 11.45
C ILE A 144 24.74 13.17 9.92
N ILE A 145 23.61 12.69 9.37
CA ILE A 145 23.39 12.57 7.93
C ILE A 145 23.28 13.96 7.27
N ARG A 146 22.59 14.91 7.91
CA ARG A 146 22.47 16.32 7.45
C ARG A 146 23.79 17.07 7.29
N ARG A 147 24.92 16.52 7.76
CA ARG A 147 26.25 17.11 7.51
C ARG A 147 26.80 16.77 6.12
N GLN A 148 26.25 15.75 5.46
CA GLN A 148 26.71 15.28 4.16
C GLN A 148 25.77 15.67 3.01
N ILE A 149 24.53 16.06 3.34
CA ILE A 149 23.49 16.39 2.38
C ILE A 149 22.83 17.72 2.72
N ASN A 150 22.32 18.41 1.71
CA ASN A 150 21.71 19.74 1.86
C ASN A 150 20.18 19.69 1.82
N SER A 151 19.57 18.56 1.48
CA SER A 151 18.12 18.42 1.41
C SER A 151 17.46 18.48 2.78
N LYS A 152 16.29 19.14 2.80
CA LYS A 152 15.42 19.22 3.99
C LYS A 152 14.67 17.91 4.23
N GLN A 153 14.48 17.12 3.18
CA GLN A 153 13.67 15.90 3.20
C GLN A 153 14.58 14.68 3.32
N ILE A 154 14.54 14.05 4.48
CA ILE A 154 15.28 12.84 4.79
C ILE A 154 14.32 11.95 5.56
N ARG A 155 14.08 10.74 5.07
CA ARG A 155 13.32 9.75 5.83
C ARG A 155 14.27 8.69 6.38
N ILE A 156 14.19 8.47 7.69
CA ILE A 156 15.04 7.49 8.39
C ILE A 156 14.13 6.46 9.02
N THR A 157 14.37 5.20 8.67
CA THR A 157 13.56 4.06 9.09
C THR A 157 14.46 2.99 9.71
N LYS A 158 14.12 2.48 10.89
CA LYS A 158 14.91 1.44 11.54
C LYS A 158 14.54 0.06 10.97
N LEU A 159 15.50 -0.62 10.34
CA LEU A 159 15.30 -1.95 9.77
C LEU A 159 15.55 -3.07 10.78
N SER A 160 16.47 -2.88 11.73
CA SER A 160 16.76 -3.84 12.80
C SER A 160 17.43 -3.16 14.00
N LYS A 161 17.85 -3.93 15.01
CA LYS A 161 18.65 -3.39 16.14
C LYS A 161 19.94 -2.70 15.68
N ASN A 162 20.54 -3.15 14.56
CA ASN A 162 21.84 -2.70 14.08
C ASN A 162 21.81 -2.17 12.64
N SER A 163 20.64 -1.88 12.06
CA SER A 163 20.53 -1.37 10.69
C SER A 163 19.41 -0.34 10.53
N ILE A 164 19.69 0.67 9.70
CA ILE A 164 18.77 1.75 9.35
C ILE A 164 18.71 1.91 7.83
N ARG A 165 17.55 2.35 7.35
CA ARG A 165 17.34 2.84 6.00
C ARG A 165 17.28 4.35 6.01
N VAL A 166 17.98 4.96 5.06
CA VAL A 166 18.02 6.40 4.83
C VAL A 166 17.55 6.65 3.41
N GLU A 167 16.39 7.28 3.30
CA GLU A 167 15.78 7.68 2.03
C GLU A 167 16.04 9.16 1.79
N VAL A 168 16.73 9.46 0.68
CA VAL A 168 17.12 10.80 0.26
C VAL A 168 16.92 10.98 -1.25
N PRO A 169 16.81 12.22 -1.76
CA PRO A 169 16.72 12.46 -3.19
C PRO A 169 17.81 11.74 -4.00
N GLU A 170 17.50 11.27 -5.21
CA GLU A 170 18.39 10.45 -6.04
C GLU A 170 19.75 11.11 -6.30
N ASP A 171 19.74 12.42 -6.47
CA ASP A 171 20.93 13.26 -6.69
C ASP A 171 21.87 13.30 -5.48
N GLU A 172 21.38 12.98 -4.28
CA GLU A 172 22.15 12.99 -3.04
C GLU A 172 22.66 11.61 -2.59
N ILE A 173 22.15 10.52 -3.16
CA ILE A 173 22.63 9.15 -2.88
C ILE A 173 24.17 9.04 -3.03
N PRO A 174 24.81 9.58 -4.09
CA PRO A 174 26.26 9.52 -4.25
C PRO A 174 27.04 10.26 -3.16
N LEU A 175 26.44 11.28 -2.52
CA LEU A 175 27.07 12.05 -1.42
C LEU A 175 27.15 11.21 -0.15
N ILE A 176 26.12 10.41 0.13
CA ILE A 176 26.07 9.53 1.31
C ILE A 176 26.99 8.32 1.11
N ILE A 177 26.98 7.69 -0.05
CA ILE A 177 27.86 6.55 -0.35
C ILE A 177 29.32 7.02 -0.38
N GLY A 178 29.58 8.12 -1.09
CA GLY A 178 30.91 8.67 -1.31
C GLY A 178 31.77 7.84 -2.27
N ARG A 179 32.95 8.38 -2.62
CA ARG A 179 33.89 7.70 -3.54
C ARG A 179 34.35 6.38 -2.92
N LYS A 180 34.11 5.27 -3.63
CA LYS A 180 34.43 3.89 -3.19
C LYS A 180 33.80 3.51 -1.82
N GLY A 181 32.67 4.11 -1.45
CA GLY A 181 31.99 3.78 -0.18
C GLY A 181 32.69 4.32 1.08
N LYS A 182 33.63 5.27 0.93
CA LYS A 182 34.38 5.82 2.08
C LYS A 182 33.45 6.57 3.04
N THR A 183 32.53 7.38 2.50
CA THR A 183 31.64 8.23 3.32
C THR A 183 30.63 7.39 4.08
N ILE A 184 29.99 6.40 3.44
CA ILE A 184 29.03 5.51 4.12
C ILE A 184 29.71 4.73 5.25
N THR A 185 30.93 4.23 5.04
CA THR A 185 31.70 3.52 6.08
C THR A 185 31.99 4.42 7.29
N GLU A 186 32.30 5.70 7.07
CA GLU A 186 32.50 6.67 8.17
C GLU A 186 31.20 7.01 8.89
N LEU A 187 30.08 7.10 8.17
CA LEU A 187 28.75 7.34 8.73
C LEU A 187 28.29 6.15 9.58
N GLU A 188 28.45 4.93 9.09
CA GLU A 188 28.13 3.69 9.81
C GLU A 188 28.93 3.60 11.12
N LYS A 189 30.23 3.94 11.10
CA LYS A 189 31.07 3.97 12.32
C LYS A 189 30.61 5.02 13.35
N LYS A 190 30.13 6.18 12.89
CA LYS A 190 29.64 7.25 13.78
C LYS A 190 28.25 6.93 14.36
N ILE A 191 27.39 6.32 13.56
CA ILE A 191 26.01 5.98 13.95
C ILE A 191 25.95 4.65 14.72
N GLY A 192 26.93 3.77 14.52
CA GLY A 192 26.97 2.44 15.16
C GLY A 192 26.01 1.43 14.53
N MET A 193 25.44 1.74 13.36
CA MET A 193 24.51 0.88 12.63
C MET A 193 24.85 0.85 11.14
N ARG A 194 24.50 -0.24 10.45
CA ARG A 194 24.59 -0.33 9.00
C ARG A 194 23.56 0.57 8.34
N ILE A 195 23.95 1.21 7.23
CA ILE A 195 23.11 2.17 6.52
C ILE A 195 22.74 1.61 5.15
N ASP A 196 21.45 1.45 4.90
CA ASP A 196 20.86 1.17 3.59
C ASP A 196 20.38 2.49 2.98
N VAL A 197 20.91 2.90 1.82
CA VAL A 197 20.58 4.18 1.20
C VAL A 197 19.64 3.95 0.03
N LYS A 198 18.50 4.65 0.01
CA LYS A 198 17.50 4.58 -1.06
C LYS A 198 17.06 5.95 -1.54
N ALA A 199 16.48 5.98 -2.73
CA ALA A 199 15.84 7.16 -3.29
C ALA A 199 14.54 7.47 -2.54
N LEU A 200 14.41 8.71 -2.06
CA LEU A 200 13.17 9.24 -1.50
C LEU A 200 12.20 9.51 -2.66
N HIS A 201 11.12 8.74 -2.72
CA HIS A 201 10.04 8.98 -3.68
C HIS A 201 9.02 9.94 -3.04
N TYR A 202 8.52 10.92 -3.79
CA TYR A 202 7.65 11.99 -3.27
C TYR A 202 6.21 11.56 -3.00
N ASP A 203 5.81 10.35 -3.40
CA ASP A 203 4.49 9.77 -3.07
C ASP A 203 4.41 9.21 -1.65
N ASP A 204 5.46 9.47 -0.88
CA ASP A 204 5.74 8.92 0.42
C ASP A 204 5.85 10.12 1.39
N GLU A 205 4.71 10.73 1.74
CA GLU A 205 4.60 11.52 2.97
C GLU A 205 4.04 10.63 4.10
N PRO A 206 4.76 10.47 5.22
CA PRO A 206 4.17 9.92 6.43
C PRO A 206 3.33 11.03 7.05
N THR A 207 2.01 10.96 6.90
CA THR A 207 1.11 11.73 7.78
C THR A 207 1.29 11.14 9.17
N ASP A 208 2.15 11.78 9.96
CA ASP A 208 2.33 11.48 11.38
C ASP A 208 0.94 11.44 12.01
N SER A 209 0.59 10.25 12.48
CA SER A 209 -0.66 9.95 13.17
C SER A 209 -0.77 10.83 14.40
N THR A 210 -1.49 11.93 14.27
CA THR A 210 -2.14 12.60 15.39
C THR A 210 -3.56 12.95 14.97
N ASP A 211 -4.50 12.10 15.40
CA ASP A 211 -5.87 12.46 15.76
C ASP A 211 -6.54 13.56 14.92
N LYS A 212 -6.87 13.29 13.65
CA LYS A 212 -8.05 13.89 13.01
C LYS A 212 -8.65 12.89 12.03
N ALA A 213 -9.82 12.39 12.39
CA ALA A 213 -10.70 11.62 11.52
C ALA A 213 -10.79 12.31 10.14
N GLN A 214 -10.20 11.69 9.12
CA GLN A 214 -10.46 12.08 7.74
C GLN A 214 -11.88 11.63 7.41
N LEU A 215 -12.81 12.58 7.51
CA LEU A 215 -14.11 12.51 6.86
C LEU A 215 -13.88 12.52 5.34
N GLN A 216 -13.59 11.34 4.77
CA GLN A 216 -13.79 11.09 3.34
C GLN A 216 -15.28 10.85 3.10
N GLY A 217 -16.04 11.94 3.12
CA GLY A 217 -17.42 12.00 2.66
C GLY A 217 -17.62 13.37 2.03
N GLN A 218 -18.47 13.46 1.00
CA GLN A 218 -18.86 14.73 0.41
C GLN A 218 -19.23 15.70 1.54
N LEU A 219 -18.39 16.71 1.76
CA LEU A 219 -18.69 17.69 2.81
C LEU A 219 -19.90 18.52 2.34
N PRO A 220 -20.89 18.76 3.21
CA PRO A 220 -21.96 19.69 2.91
C PRO A 220 -21.35 21.10 2.77
N VAL A 221 -21.26 21.58 1.53
CA VAL A 221 -20.74 22.91 1.19
C VAL A 221 -21.87 23.73 0.57
N ASP A 222 -22.09 24.93 1.11
CA ASP A 222 -23.02 25.87 0.50
C ASP A 222 -22.32 26.60 -0.66
N ILE A 223 -22.85 26.44 -1.86
CA ILE A 223 -22.28 27.03 -3.07
C ILE A 223 -23.10 28.24 -3.49
N ARG A 224 -22.45 29.41 -3.60
CA ARG A 224 -23.06 30.64 -4.11
C ARG A 224 -22.35 31.13 -5.36
N PHE A 225 -23.14 31.41 -6.40
CA PHE A 225 -22.64 31.96 -7.66
C PHE A 225 -22.88 33.47 -7.71
N THR A 226 -21.83 34.23 -7.94
CA THR A 226 -21.91 35.66 -8.30
C THR A 226 -21.55 35.83 -9.77
N LYS A 227 -21.71 37.04 -10.34
CA LYS A 227 -21.36 37.30 -11.75
C LYS A 227 -19.89 37.05 -12.09
N THR A 228 -19.00 37.04 -11.08
CA THR A 228 -17.54 36.95 -11.27
C THR A 228 -16.87 35.88 -10.42
N HIS A 229 -17.51 35.39 -9.36
CA HIS A 229 -16.91 34.44 -8.41
C HIS A 229 -17.88 33.34 -8.00
N VAL A 230 -17.35 32.14 -7.77
CA VAL A 230 -18.02 31.04 -7.06
C VAL A 230 -17.51 31.05 -5.62
N ILE A 231 -18.42 31.19 -4.66
CA ILE A 231 -18.12 31.24 -3.23
C ILE A 231 -18.56 29.90 -2.62
N LEU A 232 -17.64 29.23 -1.95
CA LEU A 232 -17.87 27.96 -1.26
C LEU A 232 -17.82 28.23 0.24
N SER A 233 -18.95 28.11 0.92
CA SER A 233 -19.03 28.34 2.36
C SER A 233 -18.95 27.00 3.10
N PHE A 234 -17.95 26.88 3.96
CA PHE A 234 -17.66 25.71 4.77
C PHE A 234 -18.07 25.96 6.23
N GLN A 235 -18.47 24.91 6.94
CA GLN A 235 -18.78 24.99 8.36
C GLN A 235 -17.56 25.47 9.18
N GLU A 236 -17.80 26.15 10.30
CA GLU A 236 -16.74 26.82 11.07
C GLU A 236 -15.63 25.87 11.56
N ASP A 237 -15.99 24.59 11.74
CA ASP A 237 -15.10 23.52 12.24
C ASP A 237 -14.02 23.12 11.21
N LEU A 238 -14.15 23.59 9.96
CA LEU A 238 -13.25 23.27 8.86
C LEU A 238 -12.25 24.40 8.55
N ARG A 239 -12.28 25.50 9.31
CA ARG A 239 -11.39 26.65 9.12
C ARG A 239 -9.92 26.24 9.30
N GLY A 240 -9.07 26.67 8.38
CA GLY A 240 -7.63 26.35 8.39
C GLY A 240 -7.28 24.93 7.95
N ILE A 241 -8.25 24.13 7.53
CA ILE A 241 -8.01 22.85 6.86
C ILE A 241 -7.70 23.12 5.38
N ASN A 242 -6.70 22.42 4.86
CA ASN A 242 -6.43 22.41 3.42
C ASN A 242 -7.47 21.53 2.74
N VAL A 243 -8.24 22.14 1.84
CA VAL A 243 -9.24 21.44 1.05
C VAL A 243 -8.78 21.39 -0.39
N GLU A 244 -8.99 20.23 -1.00
CA GLU A 244 -8.88 20.05 -2.43
C GLU A 244 -10.30 19.99 -3.00
N ILE A 245 -10.59 20.89 -3.93
CA ILE A 245 -11.86 20.94 -4.64
C ILE A 245 -11.62 20.29 -5.99
N SER A 246 -12.21 19.12 -6.19
CA SER A 246 -12.18 18.38 -7.44
C SER A 246 -13.59 18.22 -8.00
N THR A 247 -13.70 18.23 -9.33
CA THR A 247 -14.83 17.60 -10.01
C THR A 247 -14.45 16.17 -10.37
N ASN A 248 -15.44 15.33 -10.70
CA ASN A 248 -15.31 13.88 -10.91
C ASN A 248 -14.13 13.41 -11.80
N GLU A 249 -13.51 14.31 -12.55
CA GLU A 249 -12.43 13.99 -13.48
C GLU A 249 -11.20 14.91 -13.34
N LYS A 250 -11.22 15.92 -12.44
CA LYS A 250 -10.06 16.82 -12.28
C LYS A 250 -10.09 17.66 -10.99
N ALA A 251 -8.93 17.80 -10.34
CA ALA A 251 -8.70 18.80 -9.31
C ALA A 251 -8.78 20.22 -9.89
N LEU A 252 -9.70 21.04 -9.36
CA LEU A 252 -9.90 22.42 -9.80
C LEU A 252 -9.09 23.40 -8.96
N PHE A 253 -8.96 23.15 -7.65
CA PHE A 253 -8.30 24.07 -6.73
C PHE A 253 -7.83 23.37 -5.45
N GLN A 254 -6.70 23.79 -4.91
CA GLN A 254 -6.22 23.37 -3.60
C GLN A 254 -5.85 24.60 -2.77
N GLY A 255 -6.40 24.71 -1.57
CA GLY A 255 -6.15 25.85 -0.69
C GLY A 255 -6.71 25.66 0.71
N SER A 256 -6.28 26.52 1.62
CA SER A 256 -6.76 26.53 3.01
C SER A 256 -8.05 27.34 3.15
N ILE A 257 -9.04 26.83 3.89
CA ILE A 257 -10.27 27.58 4.20
C ILE A 257 -9.93 28.82 5.04
N GLY A 258 -10.35 30.00 4.58
CA GLY A 258 -10.06 31.27 5.23
C GLY A 258 -10.73 31.42 6.59
N LYS A 259 -10.31 32.42 7.38
CA LYS A 259 -10.88 32.68 8.73
C LYS A 259 -12.39 32.96 8.74
N LYS A 260 -12.98 33.29 7.59
CA LYS A 260 -14.42 33.51 7.43
C LYS A 260 -15.20 32.24 7.07
N GLY A 261 -14.53 31.13 6.77
CA GLY A 261 -15.17 29.90 6.27
C GLY A 261 -15.47 29.93 4.77
N GLU A 262 -14.78 30.80 4.01
CA GLU A 262 -14.85 30.96 2.55
C GLU A 262 -13.45 30.85 1.94
#